data_AF-A0A4Q1U2S9-F1
#
_entry.id   AF-A0A4Q1U2S9-F1
#
_cell.length_a   1.000
_cell.length_b   1.000
_cell.length_c   1.000
_cell.angle_alpha   90.00
_cell.angle_beta   90.00
_cell.angle_gamma   90.00
#
_symmetry.space_group_name_H-M   'P 1'
#
loop_
_entity.id
_entity.type
_entity.pdbx_description
1 polymer ?
#
loop_
_entity_poly.entity_id
_entity_poly.type
_entity_poly.pdbx_seq_one_letter_code
_entity_poly.pdbx_strand_id
1 'polypeptide(L)'
;MFEFLSIILEPLLEIILIPIFWPEFDLESPPKFNLFRILLTLAVSGSIAGFGIWLLLHLLTDSFNTVPLFGGLLFLAAGGFPAGHALIDFFGYRRTIRRQRDAKVEAEKPYQEL
;
A
#
# COMPACT_ATOMS: atom_id res chain seq x y z
N MET A 1 -17.17 -3.39 -29.07
CA MET A 1 -16.74 -2.25 -28.21
C MET A 1 -16.35 -2.72 -26.81
N PHE A 2 -17.12 -3.62 -26.19
CA PHE A 2 -16.80 -4.19 -24.88
C PHE A 2 -15.49 -5.03 -24.87
N GLU A 3 -15.26 -5.86 -25.89
CA GLU A 3 -14.04 -6.68 -26.02
C GLU A 3 -12.74 -5.86 -26.18
N PHE A 4 -12.79 -4.70 -26.84
CA PHE A 4 -11.61 -3.83 -26.95
C PHE A 4 -11.28 -3.13 -25.63
N LEU A 5 -12.31 -2.83 -24.82
CA LEU A 5 -12.13 -2.26 -23.50
C LEU A 5 -11.56 -3.29 -22.53
N SER A 6 -11.99 -4.55 -22.59
CA SER A 6 -11.45 -5.61 -21.73
C SER A 6 -9.97 -5.90 -22.02
N ILE A 7 -9.55 -5.93 -23.29
CA ILE A 7 -8.14 -6.16 -23.68
C ILE A 7 -7.17 -5.16 -23.03
N ILE A 8 -7.62 -3.93 -22.78
CA ILE A 8 -6.79 -2.89 -22.16
C ILE A 8 -7.02 -2.84 -20.65
N LEU A 9 -8.27 -3.01 -20.20
CA LEU A 9 -8.66 -2.82 -18.81
C LEU A 9 -8.17 -3.95 -17.89
N GLU A 10 -8.21 -5.21 -18.33
CA GLU A 10 -7.68 -6.35 -17.58
C GLU A 10 -6.20 -6.20 -17.22
N PRO A 11 -5.29 -5.99 -18.20
CA PRO A 11 -3.88 -5.85 -17.88
C PRO A 11 -3.58 -4.58 -17.07
N LEU A 12 -4.36 -3.51 -17.24
CA LEU A 12 -4.19 -2.30 -16.44
C LEU A 12 -4.60 -2.54 -14.98
N LEU A 13 -5.67 -3.30 -14.75
CA LEU A 13 -6.07 -3.72 -13.42
C LEU A 13 -5.03 -4.64 -12.78
N GLU A 14 -4.61 -5.71 -13.48
CA GLU A 14 -3.72 -6.73 -12.93
C GLU A 14 -2.27 -6.27 -12.77
N ILE A 15 -1.74 -5.52 -13.74
CA ILE A 15 -0.31 -5.19 -13.78
C ILE A 15 -0.02 -3.89 -13.02
N ILE A 16 -0.99 -2.96 -13.00
CA ILE A 16 -0.78 -1.61 -12.44
C ILE A 16 -1.57 -1.43 -11.16
N LEU A 17 -2.89 -1.63 -11.17
CA LEU A 17 -3.71 -1.28 -10.02
C LEU A 17 -3.53 -2.26 -8.85
N ILE A 18 -3.57 -3.58 -9.10
CA ILE A 18 -3.39 -4.57 -8.03
C ILE A 18 -2.05 -4.39 -7.30
N PRO A 19 -0.89 -4.27 -7.96
CA PRO A 19 0.38 -4.11 -7.27
C PRO A 19 0.53 -2.78 -6.52
N ILE A 20 -0.28 -1.78 -6.87
CA ILE A 20 -0.32 -0.48 -6.17
C ILE A 20 -1.20 -0.56 -4.93
N PHE A 21 -2.33 -1.26 -4.96
CA PHE A 21 -3.24 -1.38 -3.80
C PHE A 21 -2.90 -2.57 -2.90
N TRP A 22 -2.17 -3.55 -3.43
CA TRP A 22 -1.76 -4.77 -2.74
C TRP A 22 -0.30 -5.09 -3.03
N PRO A 23 0.63 -4.25 -2.54
CA PRO A 23 2.05 -4.43 -2.82
C PRO A 23 2.58 -5.69 -2.15
N GLU A 24 3.21 -6.56 -2.92
CA GLU A 24 3.97 -7.69 -2.38
C GLU A 24 5.39 -7.22 -2.03
N PHE A 25 5.85 -7.52 -0.82
CA PHE A 25 7.20 -7.22 -0.37
C PHE A 25 8.04 -8.48 -0.33
N ASP A 26 9.09 -8.51 -1.14
CA ASP A 26 9.92 -9.69 -1.33
C ASP A 26 11.36 -9.43 -0.87
N LEU A 27 11.99 -10.42 -0.24
CA LEU A 27 13.37 -10.34 0.25
C LEU A 27 14.40 -10.44 -0.89
N GLU A 28 14.05 -11.05 -2.02
CA GLU A 28 14.94 -11.15 -3.19
C GLU A 28 15.00 -9.81 -3.95
N SER A 29 13.93 -9.02 -3.84
CA SER A 29 13.84 -7.68 -4.42
C SER A 29 14.74 -6.67 -3.71
N PRO A 30 15.33 -5.68 -4.43
CA PRO A 30 16.13 -4.64 -3.81
C PRO A 30 15.35 -3.87 -2.72
N PRO A 31 15.95 -3.55 -1.56
CA PRO A 31 15.26 -2.85 -0.49
C PRO A 31 14.67 -1.50 -0.91
N LYS A 32 15.31 -0.81 -1.87
CA LYS A 32 14.83 0.45 -2.45
C LYS A 32 13.55 0.25 -3.27
N PHE A 33 13.40 -0.88 -3.94
CA PHE A 33 12.23 -1.20 -4.74
C PHE A 33 11.01 -1.49 -3.85
N ASN A 34 11.19 -2.26 -2.77
CA ASN A 34 10.15 -2.45 -1.77
C ASN A 34 9.75 -1.14 -1.08
N LEU A 35 10.72 -0.25 -0.80
CA LEU A 35 10.43 1.08 -0.29
C LEU A 35 9.62 1.92 -1.31
N PHE A 36 9.96 1.85 -2.59
CA PHE A 36 9.21 2.53 -3.64
C PHE A 36 7.77 2.01 -3.72
N ARG A 37 7.56 0.68 -3.68
CA ARG A 37 6.23 0.06 -3.69
C ARG A 37 5.34 0.56 -2.56
N ILE A 38 5.85 0.60 -1.31
CA ILE A 38 5.06 1.10 -0.18
C ILE A 38 4.78 2.61 -0.32
N LEU A 39 5.75 3.42 -0.75
CA LEU A 39 5.54 4.85 -0.94
C LEU A 39 4.50 5.14 -2.02
N LEU A 40 4.54 4.40 -3.13
CA LEU A 40 3.55 4.52 -4.20
C LEU A 40 2.15 4.11 -3.71
N THR A 41 2.05 3.00 -2.98
CA THR A 41 0.80 2.52 -2.37
C THR A 41 0.21 3.57 -1.44
N LEU A 42 1.04 4.14 -0.56
CA LEU A 42 0.64 5.19 0.37
C LEU A 42 0.26 6.49 -0.34
N ALA A 43 0.97 6.88 -1.39
CA ALA A 43 0.63 8.08 -2.16
C ALA A 43 -0.73 7.94 -2.83
N VAL A 44 -0.98 6.83 -3.53
CA VAL A 44 -2.23 6.60 -4.25
C VAL A 44 -3.38 6.35 -3.29
N SER A 45 -3.25 5.37 -2.40
CA SER A 45 -4.31 4.99 -1.47
C SER A 45 -4.55 6.08 -0.42
N GLY A 46 -3.51 6.77 0.02
CA GLY A 46 -3.61 7.93 0.90
C GLY A 46 -4.30 9.13 0.24
N SER A 47 -4.09 9.37 -1.06
CA SER A 47 -4.83 10.41 -1.78
C SER A 47 -6.33 10.10 -1.85
N ILE A 48 -6.68 8.84 -2.10
CA ILE A 48 -8.09 8.38 -2.12
C ILE A 48 -8.72 8.52 -0.74
N ALA A 49 -8.04 8.04 0.31
CA ALA A 49 -8.51 8.18 1.68
C ALA A 49 -8.63 9.66 2.09
N GLY A 50 -7.65 10.48 1.70
CA GLY A 50 -7.63 11.92 1.95
C GLY A 50 -8.81 12.65 1.30
N PHE A 51 -9.18 12.28 0.07
CA PHE A 51 -10.39 12.79 -0.58
C PHE A 51 -11.65 12.37 0.17
N GLY A 52 -11.72 11.12 0.66
CA GLY A 52 -12.79 10.65 1.51
C GLY A 52 -12.91 11.45 2.81
N ILE A 53 -11.80 11.68 3.50
CA ILE A 53 -11.74 12.52 4.72
C ILE A 53 -12.21 13.94 4.40
N TRP A 54 -11.74 14.52 3.31
CA TRP A 54 -12.12 15.87 2.90
C TRP A 54 -13.64 15.99 2.68
N LEU A 55 -14.26 15.02 1.99
CA LEU A 55 -15.72 14.98 1.83
C LEU A 55 -16.46 14.86 3.16
N LEU A 56 -15.98 14.02 4.07
CA LEU A 56 -16.56 13.85 5.40
C LEU A 56 -16.41 15.10 6.27
N LEU A 57 -15.30 15.83 6.14
CA LEU A 57 -15.10 17.10 6.83
C LEU A 57 -15.98 18.21 6.24
N HIS A 58 -16.16 18.24 4.92
CA HIS A 58 -17.03 19.21 4.27
C HIS A 58 -18.48 19.07 4.74
N LEU A 59 -18.91 17.84 5.03
CA LEU A 59 -20.20 17.54 5.65
C LEU A 59 -20.41 18.08 7.06
N LEU A 60 -19.33 18.31 7.82
CA LEU A 60 -19.42 18.96 9.13
C LEU A 60 -19.67 20.46 9.01
N THR A 61 -19.26 21.07 7.89
CA THR A 61 -19.38 22.51 7.64
C THR A 61 -20.65 22.89 6.89
N ASP A 62 -21.23 21.97 6.12
CA ASP A 62 -22.44 22.19 5.32
C ASP A 62 -23.66 21.47 5.92
N SER A 63 -24.84 21.67 5.33
CA SER A 63 -26.04 20.91 5.73
C SER A 63 -25.83 19.41 5.50
N PHE A 64 -26.18 18.59 6.50
CA PHE A 64 -26.01 17.15 6.45
C PHE A 64 -26.70 16.53 5.22
N ASN A 65 -25.91 15.81 4.39
CA ASN A 65 -26.39 15.13 3.19
C ASN A 65 -25.82 13.70 3.14
N THR A 66 -26.70 12.72 2.92
CA THR A 66 -26.36 11.30 2.91
C THR A 66 -25.44 10.90 1.75
N VAL A 67 -25.52 11.59 0.61
CA VAL A 67 -24.73 11.26 -0.59
C VAL A 67 -23.21 11.47 -0.38
N PRO A 68 -22.73 12.66 0.01
CA PRO A 68 -21.31 12.85 0.31
C PRO A 68 -20.86 12.05 1.54
N LEU A 69 -21.77 11.65 2.43
CA LEU A 69 -21.42 10.86 3.62
C LEU A 69 -21.04 9.46 3.18
N PHE A 70 -21.90 8.86 2.36
CA PHE A 70 -21.65 7.54 1.79
C PHE A 70 -20.41 7.56 0.89
N GLY A 71 -20.30 8.56 0.01
CA GLY A 71 -19.13 8.72 -0.86
C GLY A 71 -17.83 8.89 -0.07
N GLY A 72 -17.83 9.73 0.97
CA GLY A 72 -16.68 9.97 1.83
C GLY A 72 -16.22 8.72 2.58
N LEU A 73 -17.16 7.97 3.16
CA LEU A 73 -16.87 6.68 3.81
C LEU A 73 -16.34 5.63 2.82
N LEU A 74 -16.91 5.58 1.61
CA LEU A 74 -16.47 4.67 0.56
C LEU A 74 -15.01 4.97 0.15
N PHE A 75 -14.68 6.23 -0.13
CA PHE A 75 -13.31 6.63 -0.47
C PHE A 75 -12.35 6.41 0.69
N LEU A 76 -12.78 6.70 1.92
CA LEU A 76 -11.98 6.45 3.11
C LEU A 76 -11.65 4.96 3.25
N ALA A 77 -12.61 4.07 3.05
CA ALA A 77 -12.39 2.62 3.09
C ALA A 77 -11.52 2.15 1.92
N ALA A 78 -11.81 2.61 0.70
CA ALA A 78 -11.11 2.22 -0.52
C ALA A 78 -9.63 2.63 -0.51
N GLY A 79 -9.28 3.76 0.11
CA GLY A 79 -7.88 4.17 0.28
C GLY A 79 -7.26 3.69 1.59
N GLY A 80 -8.02 3.70 2.68
CA GLY A 80 -7.51 3.41 4.02
C GLY A 80 -7.16 1.94 4.21
N PHE A 81 -7.96 1.02 3.66
CA PHE A 81 -7.71 -0.41 3.81
C PHE A 81 -6.42 -0.86 3.09
N PRO A 82 -6.21 -0.56 1.79
CA PRO A 82 -4.94 -0.82 1.11
C PRO A 82 -3.72 -0.21 1.80
N ALA A 83 -3.83 1.06 2.22
CA ALA A 83 -2.74 1.76 2.90
C ALA A 83 -2.38 1.09 4.23
N GLY A 84 -3.38 0.74 5.04
CA GLY A 84 -3.20 0.06 6.31
C GLY A 84 -2.59 -1.34 6.15
N HIS A 85 -3.10 -2.12 5.20
CA HIS A 85 -2.59 -3.45 4.91
C HIS A 85 -1.12 -3.41 4.47
N ALA A 86 -0.80 -2.54 3.50
CA ALA A 86 0.56 -2.39 3.00
C ALA A 86 1.56 -1.97 4.08
N LEU A 87 1.15 -1.13 5.04
CA LEU A 87 1.99 -0.78 6.19
C LEU A 87 2.29 -1.99 7.06
N ILE A 88 1.27 -2.79 7.40
CA ILE A 88 1.43 -3.99 8.22
C ILE A 88 2.43 -4.96 7.57
N ASP A 89 2.26 -5.23 6.28
CA ASP A 89 3.14 -6.13 5.54
C ASP A 89 4.57 -5.58 5.44
N PHE A 90 4.72 -4.27 5.18
CA PHE A 90 6.03 -3.64 5.10
C PHE A 90 6.78 -3.71 6.44
N PHE A 91 6.09 -3.53 7.57
CA PHE A 91 6.68 -3.72 8.90
C PHE A 91 7.07 -5.17 9.15
N GLY A 92 6.24 -6.13 8.70
CA GLY A 92 6.57 -7.55 8.71
C GLY A 92 7.87 -7.85 7.95
N TYR A 93 7.94 -7.40 6.69
CA TYR A 93 9.14 -7.49 5.85
C TYR A 93 10.38 -6.88 6.52
N ARG A 94 10.26 -5.67 7.09
CA ARG A 94 11.37 -4.99 7.81
C ARG A 94 11.86 -5.79 9.01
N ARG A 95 10.94 -6.41 9.76
CA ARG A 95 11.28 -7.28 10.89
C ARG A 95 12.05 -8.52 10.43
N THR A 96 11.62 -9.14 9.33
CA THR A 96 12.28 -10.31 8.76
C THR A 96 13.70 -9.99 8.28
N ILE A 97 13.91 -8.85 7.61
CA ILE A 97 15.26 -8.42 7.21
C ILE A 97 16.19 -8.25 8.42
N ARG A 98 15.70 -7.61 9.50
CA ARG A 98 16.50 -7.42 10.71
C ARG A 98 16.95 -8.77 11.28
N ARG A 99 16.03 -9.72 11.42
CA ARG A 99 16.34 -11.08 11.89
C ARG A 99 17.38 -11.79 11.02
N GLN A 100 17.27 -11.70 9.70
CA GLN A 100 18.26 -12.31 8.80
C GLN A 100 19.63 -11.65 8.91
N ARG A 101 19.67 -10.33 9.09
CA ARG A 101 20.92 -9.60 9.31
C ARG A 101 21.57 -10.04 10.62
N ASP A 102 20.80 -10.11 11.70
CA ASP A 102 21.30 -10.51 13.01
C ASP A 102 21.84 -11.94 12.97
N ALA A 103 21.13 -12.86 12.31
CA ALA A 103 21.58 -14.24 12.12
C ALA A 103 22.87 -14.35 11.28
N LYS A 104 23.04 -13.52 10.24
CA LYS A 104 24.29 -13.48 9.46
C LYS A 104 25.46 -12.96 10.29
N VAL A 105 25.25 -11.91 11.07
CA VAL A 105 26.28 -11.36 11.97
C VAL A 105 26.68 -12.41 13.00
N GLU A 106 25.72 -13.11 13.59
CA GLU A 106 26.01 -14.19 14.55
C GLU A 106 26.79 -15.36 13.93
N ALA A 107 26.48 -15.72 12.68
CA ALA A 107 27.21 -16.76 11.95
C ALA A 107 28.64 -16.34 11.54
N GLU A 108 28.90 -15.03 11.35
CA GLU A 108 30.23 -14.51 11.00
C GLU A 108 31.16 -14.28 12.20
N LYS A 109 30.61 -14.12 13.42
CA LYS A 109 31.39 -13.97 14.67
C LYS A 109 32.55 -14.97 14.84
N PRO A 110 32.38 -16.31 14.65
CA PRO A 110 33.47 -17.27 14.87
C PRO A 110 34.64 -17.11 13.87
N TYR A 111 34.45 -16.42 12.75
CA TYR A 111 35.50 -16.16 11.76
C TYR A 111 36.22 -14.82 11.97
N GLN A 112 35.66 -13.92 12.80
CA GLN A 112 36.27 -12.63 13.14
C GLN A 112 37.14 -12.69 14.40
N GLU A 113 37.03 -13.77 15.19
CA GLU A 113 37.80 -14.01 16.41
C GLU A 113 39.04 -14.92 16.18
N LEU A 114 39.31 -15.32 14.93
CA LEU A 114 40.50 -16.06 14.47
C LEU A 114 41.51 -15.13 13.79
#